data_AF-A0A821KJ61-F1
#
_entry.id   AF-A0A821KJ61-F1
#
_cell.length_a   1.000
_cell.length_b   1.000
_cell.length_c   1.000
_cell.angle_alpha   90.00
_cell.angle_beta   90.00
_cell.angle_gamma   90.00
#
_symmetry.space_group_name_H-M   'P 1'
#
loop_
_entity.id
_entity.type
_entity.pdbx_description
1 polymer ?
#
loop_
_entity_poly.entity_id
_entity_poly.type
_entity_poly.pdbx_seq_one_letter_code
_entity_poly.pdbx_strand_id
1 'polypeptide(L)'
;YRILRRQYRQIVCLFKLMMNCDLTELNSEADMAYLRQTFAIDIGANEQEACDRFEQILLDSYRSSVKTRVDWVFHALNHIKS
;
A
#
# COMPACT_ATOMS: atom_id res chain seq x y z
N TYR A 1 0.52 8.59 8.68
CA TYR A 1 -0.55 7.57 8.79
C TYR A 1 -1.81 8.08 9.49
N ARG A 2 -1.77 8.46 10.79
CA ARG A 2 -2.96 8.89 11.58
C ARG A 2 -3.87 9.92 10.89
N ILE A 3 -3.29 11.00 10.37
CA ILE A 3 -4.04 12.05 9.66
C ILE A 3 -4.77 11.47 8.44
N LEU A 4 -4.09 10.65 7.62
CA LEU A 4 -4.66 10.00 6.44
C LEU A 4 -5.78 9.03 6.84
N ARG A 5 -5.57 8.24 7.89
CA ARG A 5 -6.56 7.28 8.37
C ARG A 5 -7.84 7.97 8.87
N ARG A 6 -7.73 9.13 9.53
CA ARG A 6 -8.92 9.90 9.93
C ARG A 6 -9.74 10.39 8.73
N GLN A 7 -9.09 10.61 7.59
CA GLN A 7 -9.73 11.02 6.34
C GLN A 7 -9.98 9.87 5.36
N TYR A 8 -9.91 8.60 5.81
CA TYR A 8 -9.93 7.44 4.91
C TYR A 8 -11.15 7.40 3.99
N ARG A 9 -12.32 7.86 4.47
CA ARG A 9 -13.56 7.87 3.69
C ARG A 9 -13.46 8.77 2.45
N GLN A 10 -12.83 9.92 2.60
CA GLN A 10 -12.60 10.87 1.50
C GLN A 10 -11.58 10.28 0.51
N ILE A 11 -10.51 9.68 1.02
CA ILE A 11 -9.49 9.02 0.19
C ILE A 11 -10.12 7.86 -0.61
N VAL A 12 -10.90 7.00 0.04
CA VAL A 12 -11.64 5.90 -0.63
C VAL A 12 -12.62 6.45 -1.68
N CYS A 13 -13.30 7.56 -1.39
CA CYS A 13 -14.20 8.19 -2.35
C CYS A 13 -13.44 8.72 -3.58
N LEU A 14 -12.32 9.42 -3.36
CA LEU A 14 -11.47 9.91 -4.45
C LEU A 14 -10.97 8.75 -5.33
N PHE A 15 -10.52 7.65 -4.73
CA PHE A 15 -10.07 6.47 -5.49
C PHE A 15 -11.20 5.85 -6.30
N LYS A 16 -12.41 5.74 -5.74
CA LYS A 16 -13.59 5.28 -6.50
C LYS A 16 -13.93 6.19 -7.68
N LEU A 17 -13.78 7.50 -7.54
CA LEU A 17 -13.99 8.44 -8.65
C LEU A 17 -12.92 8.25 -9.73
N MET A 18 -11.66 8.07 -9.32
CA MET A 18 -10.54 7.80 -10.23
C MET A 18 -10.65 6.47 -10.99
N MET A 19 -11.34 5.46 -10.42
CA MET A 19 -11.65 4.22 -11.15
C MET A 19 -12.48 4.46 -12.42
N ASN A 20 -13.30 5.50 -12.43
CA ASN A 20 -14.12 5.85 -13.60
C ASN A 20 -13.37 6.72 -14.63
N CYS A 21 -12.09 7.05 -14.37
CA CYS A 21 -11.27 7.88 -15.25
C CYS A 21 -10.40 7.06 -16.22
N ASP A 22 -10.70 5.77 -16.43
CA ASP A 22 -9.94 4.84 -17.28
C ASP A 22 -8.42 4.76 -16.93
N LEU A 23 -8.07 4.92 -15.65
CA LEU A 23 -6.71 4.69 -15.17
C LEU A 23 -6.42 3.17 -15.15
N THR A 24 -5.50 2.71 -16.00
CA THR A 24 -5.10 1.30 -16.11
C THR A 24 -4.63 0.70 -14.79
N GLU A 25 -4.03 1.52 -13.93
CA GLU A 25 -3.47 1.15 -12.62
C GLU A 25 -4.53 1.05 -11.51
N LEU A 26 -5.78 1.40 -11.78
CA LEU A 26 -6.83 1.57 -10.77
C LEU A 26 -8.19 1.14 -11.31
N ASN A 27 -8.30 -0.11 -11.76
CA ASN A 27 -9.46 -0.63 -12.48
C ASN A 27 -10.08 -1.88 -11.81
N SER A 28 -9.61 -2.29 -10.63
CA SER A 28 -10.11 -3.51 -9.98
C SER A 28 -10.66 -3.27 -8.58
N GLU A 29 -11.64 -4.10 -8.20
CA GLU A 29 -12.09 -4.16 -6.80
C GLU A 29 -10.95 -4.61 -5.87
N ALA A 30 -9.93 -5.28 -6.39
CA ALA A 30 -8.73 -5.64 -5.65
C ALA A 30 -7.91 -4.40 -5.22
N ASP A 31 -7.84 -3.36 -6.07
CA ASP A 31 -7.15 -2.10 -5.75
C ASP A 31 -7.86 -1.37 -4.60
N MET A 32 -9.19 -1.38 -4.63
CA MET A 32 -10.02 -0.84 -3.55
C MET A 32 -9.91 -1.68 -2.26
N ALA A 33 -9.77 -2.99 -2.37
CA ALA A 33 -9.54 -3.87 -1.23
C ALA A 33 -8.17 -3.61 -0.59
N TYR A 34 -7.12 -3.43 -1.41
CA TYR A 34 -5.79 -3.08 -0.93
C TYR A 34 -5.77 -1.74 -0.19
N LEU A 35 -6.49 -0.73 -0.71
CA LEU A 35 -6.63 0.56 -0.03
C LEU A 35 -7.31 0.41 1.34
N ARG A 36 -8.35 -0.43 1.44
CA ARG A 36 -9.05 -0.70 2.72
C ARG A 36 -8.15 -1.43 3.72
N GLN A 37 -7.36 -2.39 3.24
CA GLN A 37 -6.38 -3.12 4.05
C GLN A 37 -5.26 -2.20 4.56
N THR A 38 -4.79 -1.28 3.72
CA THR A 38 -3.75 -0.29 4.09
C THR A 38 -4.18 0.58 5.28
N PHE A 39 -5.46 0.95 5.35
CA PHE A 39 -6.02 1.69 6.47
C PHE A 39 -6.55 0.80 7.61
N ALA A 40 -6.38 -0.53 7.51
CA ALA A 40 -6.90 -1.53 8.45
C ALA A 40 -8.40 -1.36 8.74
N ILE A 41 -9.18 -0.99 7.70
CA ILE A 41 -10.64 -0.80 7.80
C ILE A 41 -11.36 -2.14 7.68
N ASP A 42 -10.83 -3.02 6.85
CA ASP A 42 -11.31 -4.37 6.58
C ASP A 42 -11.43 -5.23 7.84
N ILE A 43 -10.52 -5.03 8.80
CA ILE A 43 -10.49 -5.76 10.07
C ILE A 43 -11.17 -5.01 11.23
N GLY A 44 -11.80 -3.86 10.99
CA GLY A 44 -12.49 -3.08 12.02
C GLY A 44 -11.57 -2.51 13.10
N ALA A 45 -10.26 -2.37 12.83
CA ALA A 45 -9.28 -1.94 13.81
C ALA A 45 -9.55 -0.51 14.31
N ASN A 46 -9.24 -0.26 15.59
CA ASN A 46 -9.21 1.10 16.13
C ASN A 46 -7.93 1.85 15.67
N GLU A 47 -7.84 3.15 15.97
CA GLU A 47 -6.71 3.98 15.50
C GLU A 47 -5.36 3.50 16.03
N GLN A 48 -5.29 2.98 17.27
CA GLN A 48 -4.05 2.51 17.88
C GLN A 48 -3.60 1.19 17.23
N GLU A 49 -4.48 0.21 17.12
CA GLU A 49 -4.19 -1.08 16.45
C GLU A 49 -3.72 -0.89 14.99
N ALA A 50 -4.33 0.06 14.29
CA ALA A 50 -3.93 0.40 12.92
C ALA A 50 -2.53 1.05 12.87
N CYS A 51 -2.17 1.86 13.87
CA CYS A 51 -0.83 2.42 13.98
C CYS A 51 0.21 1.35 14.31
N ASP A 52 -0.10 0.43 15.23
CA ASP A 52 0.80 -0.66 15.61
C ASP A 52 1.08 -1.55 14.41
N ARG A 53 0.06 -1.86 13.60
CA ARG A 53 0.22 -2.58 12.34
C ARG A 53 1.09 -1.83 11.34
N PHE A 54 0.87 -0.52 11.19
CA PHE A 54 1.69 0.32 10.31
C PHE A 54 3.16 0.35 10.77
N GLU A 55 3.40 0.39 12.08
CA GLU A 55 4.74 0.31 12.67
C GLU A 55 5.40 -1.05 12.40
N GLN A 56 4.68 -2.16 12.53
CA GLN A 56 5.21 -3.48 12.16
C GLN A 56 5.59 -3.55 10.68
N ILE A 57 4.72 -3.07 9.78
CA ILE A 57 5.02 -3.00 8.34
C ILE A 57 6.27 -2.16 8.07
N LEU A 58 6.44 -1.04 8.77
CA LEU A 58 7.65 -0.20 8.66
C LEU A 58 8.90 -0.93 9.14
N LEU A 59 8.83 -1.59 10.29
CA LEU A 59 9.95 -2.34 10.86
C LEU A 59 10.35 -3.53 9.98
N ASP A 60 9.37 -4.25 9.46
CA ASP A 60 9.60 -5.36 8.53
C ASP A 60 10.23 -4.87 7.22
N SER A 61 9.71 -3.78 6.66
CA SER A 61 10.26 -3.16 5.46
C SER A 61 11.69 -2.63 5.68
N TYR A 62 11.96 -2.09 6.87
CA TYR A 62 13.30 -1.65 7.25
C TYR A 62 14.27 -2.83 7.32
N ARG A 63 13.86 -3.94 7.96
CA ARG A 63 14.66 -5.18 8.05
C ARG A 63 14.86 -5.84 6.70
N SER A 64 13.86 -5.83 5.82
CA SER A 64 13.94 -6.40 4.47
C SER A 64 14.60 -5.47 3.45
N SER A 65 14.91 -4.22 3.81
CA SER A 65 15.39 -3.20 2.87
C SER A 65 16.69 -3.57 2.13
N VAL A 66 17.55 -4.38 2.75
CA VAL A 66 18.76 -4.91 2.10
C VAL A 66 18.40 -5.97 1.06
N LYS A 67 17.48 -6.88 1.38
CA LYS A 67 16.99 -7.91 0.44
C LYS A 67 16.32 -7.27 -0.77
N THR A 68 15.46 -6.27 -0.54
CA THR A 68 14.81 -5.52 -1.61
C THR A 68 15.85 -4.87 -2.53
N ARG A 69 16.85 -4.17 -1.99
CA ARG A 69 17.93 -3.57 -2.81
C ARG A 69 18.70 -4.61 -3.63
N VAL A 70 19.02 -5.76 -3.04
CA VAL A 70 19.69 -6.86 -3.74
C VAL A 70 18.83 -7.40 -4.87
N ASP A 71 17.52 -7.60 -4.64
CA ASP A 71 16.57 -8.04 -5.68
C ASP A 71 16.50 -7.03 -6.84
N TRP A 72 16.46 -5.72 -6.56
CA TRP A 72 16.53 -4.66 -7.58
C TRP A 72 17.83 -4.68 -8.38
N VAL A 73 18.97 -4.94 -7.72
CA VAL A 73 20.29 -5.05 -8.39
C VAL A 73 20.35 -6.28 -9.30
N PHE A 74 19.88 -7.44 -8.85
CA PHE A 74 19.79 -8.64 -9.69
C PHE A 74 18.82 -8.45 -10.86
N HIS A 75 17.69 -7.79 -10.63
CA HIS A 75 16.74 -7.45 -11.70
C HIS A 75 17.42 -6.54 -12.74
N ALA A 76 18.13 -5.50 -12.32
CA ALA A 76 18.87 -4.60 -13.22
C ALA A 76 19.97 -5.33 -14.01
N LEU A 77 20.73 -6.23 -13.36
CA LEU A 77 21.79 -7.00 -14.02
C LEU A 77 21.25 -8.03 -15.02
N ASN A 78 20.06 -8.59 -14.77
CA ASN A 78 19.40 -9.49 -15.71
C ASN A 78 18.85 -8.75 -16.95
N HIS A 79 18.38 -7.51 -16.79
CA HIS A 79 18.01 -6.65 -17.92
C HIS A 79 19.21 -6.21 -18.77
N ILE A 80 20.42 -6.09 -18.19
CA ILE A 80 21.65 -5.72 -18.91
C ILE A 80 22.26 -6.90 -19.71
N LYS A 81 21.89 -8.14 -19.39
CA LYS A 81 22.42 -9.36 -20.05
C LYS A 81 21.55 -9.92 -21.19
N SER A 82 20.44 -9.26 -21.55
CA SER A 82 19.66 -9.53 -22.77
C SER A 82 20.03 -8.58 -23.89
#